data_AF-A0A959G2X0-F1
#
_entry.id   AF-A0A959G2X0-F1
#
_cell.length_a   1.000
_cell.length_b   1.000
_cell.length_c   1.000
_cell.angle_alpha   90.00
_cell.angle_beta   90.00
_cell.angle_gamma   90.00
#
_symmetry.space_group_name_H-M   'P 1'
#
loop_
_entity.id
_entity.type
_entity.pdbx_description
1 polymer ?
#
loop_
_entity_poly.entity_id
_entity_poly.type
_entity_poly.pdbx_seq_one_letter_code
_entity_poly.pdbx_strand_id
1 'polypeptide(L)'
;MIFTMFTVLYGKNVSVLITPEIGEVCEETFSGHYLFHKPANLGYLEFTKAPQIENMCFLGDEGKYGLANCDGHTRTVGIFMRALRFENITTAVEEKYGLPKYTLLAMLMQECNGINYLPNGRNDGGIGLIHMQPALASQFGLKTYEGCQDLVCFNHGNELRLLITEYLTSPEMLIHFDDRFHPVLNIDAAGRMLKYYSELKCIGKDAWDSAHKRYAGKYNYKQYTTNLRYFQAHLADSTFLKEVEDRFNELNPDLKINGEPADFKAFIAANNEYNKNFELDKYKDLFVSNRP
;
A
#
# COMPACT_ATOMS: atom_id res chain seq x y z
N MET A 1 11.54 -5.07 67.54
CA MET A 1 10.76 -6.14 68.18
C MET A 1 9.41 -5.56 68.56
N ILE A 2 8.36 -5.91 67.81
CA ILE A 2 6.95 -6.05 68.19
C ILE A 2 6.23 -6.38 66.89
N PHE A 3 5.79 -7.64 66.81
CA PHE A 3 4.82 -8.14 65.85
C PHE A 3 3.44 -7.66 66.30
N THR A 4 2.64 -7.12 65.40
CA THR A 4 1.19 -7.08 65.58
C THR A 4 0.52 -7.57 64.31
N MET A 5 0.18 -8.87 64.34
CA MET A 5 -0.90 -9.45 63.55
C MET A 5 -2.22 -8.91 64.12
N PHE A 6 -3.21 -8.55 63.29
CA PHE A 6 -4.58 -9.05 63.46
C PHE A 6 -5.52 -8.64 62.30
N THR A 7 -6.22 -9.68 61.83
CA THR A 7 -7.59 -9.75 61.31
C THR A 7 -7.96 -9.19 59.94
N VAL A 8 -8.28 -10.16 59.07
CA VAL A 8 -9.17 -10.09 57.91
C VAL A 8 -10.56 -9.57 58.32
N LEU A 9 -11.04 -8.53 57.63
CA LEU A 9 -12.46 -8.22 57.54
C LEU A 9 -12.83 -8.10 56.05
N TYR A 10 -13.67 -9.03 55.62
CA TYR A 10 -14.42 -9.00 54.37
C TYR A 10 -15.27 -7.72 54.31
N GLY A 11 -15.13 -6.94 53.24
CA GLY A 11 -15.94 -5.74 53.06
C GLY A 11 -15.83 -5.17 51.65
N LYS A 12 -16.80 -5.55 50.80
CA LYS A 12 -17.30 -4.86 49.60
C LYS A 12 -16.26 -4.12 48.74
N ASN A 13 -15.95 -4.71 47.59
CA ASN A 13 -15.39 -4.01 46.43
C ASN A 13 -16.27 -2.80 46.09
N VAL A 14 -15.85 -1.61 46.52
CA VAL A 14 -16.26 -0.35 45.91
C VAL A 14 -15.34 -0.14 44.72
N SER A 15 -15.80 -0.55 43.55
CA SER A 15 -15.18 -0.17 42.29
C SER A 15 -15.27 1.35 42.17
N VAL A 16 -14.14 2.02 42.42
CA VAL A 16 -13.95 3.42 42.03
C VAL A 16 -13.97 3.44 40.50
N LEU A 17 -15.09 3.88 39.94
CA LEU A 17 -15.24 4.24 38.54
C LEU A 17 -14.32 5.44 38.27
N ILE A 18 -13.10 5.15 37.82
CA ILE A 18 -12.30 6.11 37.09
C ILE A 18 -12.91 6.14 35.69
N THR A 19 -13.78 7.10 35.44
CA THR A 19 -14.20 7.44 34.07
C THR A 19 -12.95 7.87 33.30
N PRO A 20 -12.53 7.16 32.24
CA PRO A 20 -11.57 7.72 31.31
C PRO A 20 -12.24 8.93 30.65
N GLU A 21 -11.52 10.03 30.57
CA GLU A 21 -11.92 11.16 29.71
C GLU A 21 -12.30 10.60 28.33
N ILE A 22 -13.52 10.95 27.92
CA ILE A 22 -14.13 10.53 26.67
C ILE A 22 -13.24 11.07 25.54
N GLY A 23 -12.34 10.21 25.04
CA GLY A 23 -11.69 10.45 23.76
C GLY A 23 -12.77 10.47 22.69
N GLU A 24 -12.83 11.55 21.92
CA GLU A 24 -13.75 11.74 20.80
C GLU A 24 -13.92 10.46 19.97
N VAL A 25 -15.05 9.79 20.17
CA VAL A 25 -15.46 8.66 19.35
C VAL A 25 -16.12 9.27 18.12
N CYS A 26 -15.50 9.10 16.96
CA CYS A 26 -16.18 9.34 15.70
C CYS A 26 -17.23 8.24 15.55
N GLU A 27 -18.52 8.56 15.77
CA GLU A 27 -19.60 7.59 15.51
C GLU A 27 -19.65 7.28 14.01
N GLU A 28 -19.48 6.00 13.66
CA GLU A 28 -19.54 5.50 12.30
C GLU A 28 -20.71 4.52 12.17
N THR A 29 -21.61 4.76 11.22
CA THR A 29 -22.63 3.79 10.81
C THR A 29 -22.06 2.95 9.66
N PHE A 30 -21.84 1.65 9.92
CA PHE A 30 -20.90 0.82 9.17
C PHE A 30 -21.48 -0.05 8.05
N SER A 31 -22.79 -0.05 7.79
CA SER A 31 -23.38 -0.94 6.77
C SER A 31 -23.86 -0.17 5.54
N GLY A 32 -23.26 -0.42 4.37
CA GLY A 32 -23.80 -0.02 3.06
C GLY A 32 -23.13 1.16 2.36
N HIS A 33 -21.92 1.57 2.74
CA HIS A 33 -21.21 2.63 2.02
C HIS A 33 -20.77 2.13 0.62
N TYR A 34 -21.08 2.87 -0.44
CA TYR A 34 -20.76 2.47 -1.83
C TYR A 34 -19.26 2.18 -2.04
N LEU A 35 -18.40 2.92 -1.32
CA LEU A 35 -16.94 2.73 -1.33
C LEU A 35 -16.47 1.42 -0.68
N PHE A 36 -17.31 0.65 0.00
CA PHE A 36 -16.93 -0.66 0.56
C PHE A 36 -17.00 -1.78 -0.48
N HIS A 37 -17.58 -1.53 -1.64
CA HIS A 37 -17.64 -2.48 -2.73
C HIS A 37 -16.53 -2.18 -3.76
N LYS A 38 -15.80 -3.22 -4.17
CA LYS A 38 -14.87 -3.09 -5.30
C LYS A 38 -15.66 -2.79 -6.58
N PRO A 39 -15.15 -1.92 -7.47
CA PRO A 39 -15.92 -1.41 -8.60
C PRO A 39 -16.20 -2.45 -9.69
N ALA A 40 -15.36 -3.49 -9.76
CA ALA A 40 -15.54 -4.63 -10.63
C ALA A 40 -14.75 -5.83 -10.10
N ASN A 41 -15.12 -7.03 -10.57
CA ASN A 41 -14.27 -8.20 -10.49
C ASN A 41 -13.22 -8.11 -11.60
N LEU A 42 -12.08 -7.50 -11.28
CA LEU A 42 -10.92 -7.50 -12.15
C LEU A 42 -10.10 -8.78 -11.92
N GLY A 43 -9.58 -9.37 -12.99
CA GLY A 43 -8.69 -10.51 -12.96
C GLY A 43 -7.35 -10.23 -13.64
N TYR A 44 -6.63 -11.30 -13.94
CA TYR A 44 -5.43 -11.27 -14.77
C TYR A 44 -5.77 -11.86 -16.14
N LEU A 45 -5.58 -11.07 -17.20
CA LEU A 45 -5.73 -11.48 -18.59
C LEU A 45 -4.45 -11.12 -19.33
N GLU A 46 -3.68 -12.11 -19.77
CA GLU A 46 -2.43 -11.86 -20.48
C GLU A 46 -2.69 -11.34 -21.91
N PHE A 47 -2.76 -10.02 -22.06
CA PHE A 47 -2.81 -9.35 -23.37
C PHE A 47 -1.40 -9.11 -23.90
N THR A 48 -0.47 -8.78 -23.00
CA THR A 48 0.95 -8.57 -23.29
C THR A 48 1.76 -9.55 -22.45
N LYS A 49 2.76 -10.20 -23.05
CA LYS A 49 3.63 -11.09 -22.27
C LYS A 49 4.37 -10.30 -21.20
N ALA A 50 4.61 -10.92 -20.04
CA ALA A 50 5.52 -10.35 -19.04
C ALA A 50 6.86 -10.00 -19.70
N PRO A 51 7.38 -8.76 -19.51
CA PRO A 51 8.61 -8.34 -20.16
C PRO A 51 9.77 -9.20 -19.66
N GLN A 52 10.56 -9.73 -20.59
CA GLN A 52 11.83 -10.39 -20.25
C GLN A 52 12.88 -9.32 -20.04
N ILE A 53 13.28 -9.09 -18.79
CA ILE A 53 14.24 -8.05 -18.42
C ILE A 53 15.57 -8.72 -18.05
N GLU A 54 16.62 -8.39 -18.80
CA GLU A 54 17.97 -8.95 -18.62
C GLU A 54 18.94 -7.85 -18.18
N ASN A 55 19.94 -8.21 -17.38
CA ASN A 55 20.99 -7.31 -16.87
C ASN A 55 20.46 -6.10 -16.09
N MET A 56 19.29 -6.25 -15.45
CA MET A 56 18.74 -5.20 -14.59
C MET A 56 19.20 -5.36 -13.15
N CYS A 57 19.65 -4.24 -12.61
CA CYS A 57 20.04 -4.00 -11.23
C CYS A 57 19.31 -2.76 -10.74
N PHE A 58 19.03 -2.73 -9.45
CA PHE A 58 18.49 -1.56 -8.77
C PHE A 58 19.40 -1.15 -7.61
N LEU A 59 19.35 0.14 -7.25
CA LEU A 59 20.01 0.63 -6.05
C LEU A 59 19.33 0.10 -4.78
N GLY A 60 20.15 -0.35 -3.82
CA GLY A 60 19.71 -0.91 -2.54
C GLY A 60 19.21 -2.35 -2.65
N ASP A 61 19.56 -3.16 -1.65
CA ASP A 61 19.16 -4.57 -1.58
C ASP A 61 17.74 -4.70 -1.04
N GLU A 62 17.00 -5.69 -1.53
CA GLU A 62 15.69 -6.01 -0.96
C GLU A 62 15.85 -6.71 0.40
N GLY A 63 15.28 -6.11 1.44
CA GLY A 63 15.30 -6.63 2.80
C GLY A 63 13.90 -6.80 3.38
N LYS A 64 13.86 -7.33 4.60
CA LYS A 64 12.62 -7.62 5.34
C LYS A 64 11.69 -6.41 5.54
N TYR A 65 12.25 -5.20 5.59
CA TYR A 65 11.52 -3.95 5.84
C TYR A 65 11.60 -2.98 4.65
N GLY A 66 11.79 -3.50 3.44
CA GLY A 66 12.07 -2.72 2.24
C GLY A 66 13.56 -2.67 1.93
N LEU A 67 14.02 -1.60 1.30
CA LEU A 67 15.42 -1.49 0.88
C LEU A 67 16.39 -1.37 2.06
N ALA A 68 17.49 -2.14 1.98
CA ALA A 68 18.56 -2.26 2.97
C ALA A 68 19.94 -2.02 2.34
N ASN A 69 20.98 -2.01 3.18
CA ASN A 69 22.39 -1.92 2.80
C ASN A 69 22.76 -0.70 1.93
N CYS A 70 22.06 0.43 2.10
CA CYS A 70 22.32 1.67 1.38
C CYS A 70 22.16 2.90 2.29
N ASP A 71 22.80 4.00 1.93
CA ASP A 71 22.58 5.29 2.58
C ASP A 71 21.19 5.86 2.23
N GLY A 72 20.79 6.94 2.92
CA GLY A 72 19.46 7.53 2.76
C GLY A 72 19.16 8.02 1.34
N HIS A 73 20.14 8.60 0.65
CA HIS A 73 19.94 9.12 -0.71
C HIS A 73 19.81 7.98 -1.72
N THR A 74 20.75 7.03 -1.67
CA THR A 74 20.72 5.81 -2.49
C THR A 74 19.41 5.04 -2.28
N ARG A 75 18.93 4.96 -1.03
CA ARG A 75 17.64 4.35 -0.70
C ARG A 75 16.48 5.07 -1.38
N THR A 76 16.43 6.41 -1.31
CA THR A 76 15.37 7.19 -1.96
C THR A 76 15.38 6.97 -3.48
N VAL A 77 16.53 7.12 -4.13
CA VAL A 77 16.63 6.90 -5.58
C VAL A 77 16.20 5.46 -5.95
N GLY A 78 16.65 4.45 -5.21
CA GLY A 78 16.28 3.06 -5.42
C GLY A 78 14.77 2.78 -5.25
N ILE A 79 14.09 3.49 -4.34
CA ILE A 79 12.63 3.43 -4.21
C ILE A 79 11.96 3.98 -5.48
N PHE A 80 12.42 5.13 -5.98
CA PHE A 80 11.84 5.75 -7.19
C PHE A 80 12.04 4.89 -8.43
N MET A 81 13.24 4.33 -8.63
CA MET A 81 13.51 3.42 -9.75
C MET A 81 12.50 2.27 -9.82
N ARG A 82 12.10 1.75 -8.65
CA ARG A 82 11.14 0.64 -8.56
C ARG A 82 9.69 1.12 -8.69
N ALA A 83 9.31 2.16 -7.96
CA ALA A 83 7.92 2.56 -7.79
C ALA A 83 7.30 3.23 -9.02
N LEU A 84 8.08 3.97 -9.82
CA LEU A 84 7.56 4.76 -10.95
C LEU A 84 6.81 3.91 -12.00
N ARG A 85 7.10 2.61 -12.09
CA ARG A 85 6.39 1.68 -12.98
C ARG A 85 4.90 1.48 -12.64
N PHE A 86 4.45 1.96 -11.50
CA PHE A 86 3.06 1.89 -11.05
C PHE A 86 2.29 3.21 -11.20
N GLU A 87 2.94 4.26 -11.70
CA GLU A 87 2.34 5.60 -11.81
C GLU A 87 1.04 5.58 -12.64
N ASN A 88 0.96 4.75 -13.69
CA ASN A 88 -0.23 4.66 -14.52
C ASN A 88 -1.45 4.07 -13.78
N ILE A 89 -1.24 3.14 -12.84
CA ILE A 89 -2.29 2.58 -11.99
C ILE A 89 -2.69 3.61 -10.93
N THR A 90 -1.72 4.18 -10.21
CA THR A 90 -2.02 5.15 -9.15
C THR A 90 -2.73 6.38 -9.69
N THR A 91 -2.30 6.90 -10.84
CA THR A 91 -2.94 8.05 -11.50
C THR A 91 -4.40 7.74 -11.84
N ALA A 92 -4.68 6.57 -12.44
CA ALA A 92 -6.06 6.19 -12.78
C ALA A 92 -6.97 6.11 -11.55
N VAL A 93 -6.45 5.62 -10.42
CA VAL A 93 -7.21 5.55 -9.16
C VAL A 93 -7.37 6.92 -8.52
N GLU A 94 -6.31 7.74 -8.49
CA GLU A 94 -6.33 9.10 -7.95
C GLU A 94 -7.34 9.97 -8.70
N GLU A 95 -7.35 9.94 -10.03
CA GLU A 95 -8.31 10.66 -10.86
C GLU A 95 -9.75 10.21 -10.59
N LYS A 96 -9.99 8.90 -10.48
CA LYS A 96 -11.33 8.34 -10.24
C LYS A 96 -11.96 8.85 -8.94
N TYR A 97 -11.16 8.95 -7.87
CA TYR A 97 -11.65 9.33 -6.55
C TYR A 97 -11.35 10.79 -6.18
N GLY A 98 -10.79 11.57 -7.11
CA GLY A 98 -10.42 12.97 -6.88
C GLY A 98 -9.36 13.14 -5.79
N LEU A 99 -8.44 12.20 -5.68
CA LEU A 99 -7.33 12.28 -4.74
C LEU A 99 -6.26 13.27 -5.25
N PRO A 100 -5.48 13.91 -4.38
CA PRO A 100 -4.34 14.71 -4.81
C PRO A 100 -3.34 13.84 -5.58
N LYS A 101 -2.79 14.38 -6.68
CA LYS A 101 -1.79 13.69 -7.50
C LYS A 101 -0.65 13.16 -6.62
N TYR A 102 -0.17 11.97 -6.94
CA TYR A 102 0.95 11.29 -6.27
C TYR A 102 0.69 10.82 -4.84
N THR A 103 -0.54 10.95 -4.32
CA THR A 103 -0.90 10.42 -3.00
C THR A 103 -0.67 8.92 -2.90
N LEU A 104 -1.25 8.14 -3.81
CA LEU A 104 -1.18 6.68 -3.76
C LEU A 104 0.20 6.16 -4.17
N LEU A 105 0.90 6.85 -5.07
CA LEU A 105 2.28 6.50 -5.42
C LEU A 105 3.24 6.74 -4.25
N ALA A 106 3.07 7.86 -3.52
CA ALA A 106 3.84 8.14 -2.31
C ALA A 106 3.53 7.12 -1.19
N MET A 107 2.27 6.68 -1.04
CA MET A 107 1.93 5.61 -0.11
C MET A 107 2.62 4.31 -0.50
N LEU A 108 2.57 3.90 -1.77
CA LEU A 108 3.27 2.71 -2.26
C LEU A 108 4.78 2.77 -1.98
N MET A 109 5.42 3.92 -2.24
CA MET A 109 6.83 4.15 -1.92
C MET A 109 7.13 4.01 -0.43
N GLN A 110 6.22 4.47 0.43
CA GLN A 110 6.37 4.39 1.87
C GLN A 110 6.11 2.99 2.43
N GLU A 111 5.12 2.28 1.89
CA GLU A 111 4.70 0.98 2.39
C GLU A 111 5.66 -0.12 1.94
N CYS A 112 5.89 -0.25 0.63
CA CYS A 112 6.64 -1.38 0.07
C CYS A 112 7.92 -1.00 -0.68
N ASN A 113 8.31 0.28 -0.71
CA ASN A 113 9.49 0.76 -1.43
C ASN A 113 9.47 0.45 -2.96
N GLY A 114 8.29 0.16 -3.53
CA GLY A 114 8.16 -0.28 -4.93
C GLY A 114 8.54 -1.75 -5.16
N ILE A 115 8.75 -2.55 -4.11
CA ILE A 115 9.07 -3.98 -4.21
C ILE A 115 7.78 -4.76 -4.41
N ASN A 116 7.76 -5.63 -5.44
CA ASN A 116 6.62 -6.50 -5.68
C ASN A 116 6.47 -7.50 -4.55
N TYR A 117 5.24 -7.70 -4.09
CA TYR A 117 4.89 -8.76 -3.13
C TYR A 117 5.70 -8.74 -1.84
N LEU A 118 6.29 -7.60 -1.45
CA LEU A 118 6.91 -7.46 -0.14
C LEU A 118 5.78 -7.56 0.91
N PRO A 119 5.81 -8.52 1.84
CA PRO A 119 4.89 -8.53 2.96
C PRO A 119 5.43 -7.61 4.04
N ASN A 120 4.51 -7.01 4.81
CA ASN A 120 4.90 -6.21 5.96
C ASN A 120 5.91 -6.98 6.83
N GLY A 121 7.03 -6.34 7.16
CA GLY A 121 8.15 -6.97 7.83
C GLY A 121 7.80 -7.56 9.20
N ARG A 122 6.70 -7.16 9.84
CA ARG A 122 6.25 -7.76 11.10
C ARG A 122 5.43 -9.03 10.93
N ASN A 123 5.12 -9.41 9.68
CA ASN A 123 4.21 -10.50 9.33
C ASN A 123 2.81 -10.30 9.92
N ASP A 124 2.37 -9.06 10.10
CA ASP A 124 1.07 -8.75 10.70
C ASP A 124 -0.13 -9.03 9.75
N GLY A 125 0.12 -9.58 8.57
CA GLY A 125 -0.91 -9.88 7.56
C GLY A 125 -1.07 -8.79 6.50
N GLY A 126 -0.38 -7.64 6.63
CA GLY A 126 -0.34 -6.59 5.62
C GLY A 126 0.42 -7.01 4.36
N ILE A 127 -0.21 -6.87 3.19
CA ILE A 127 0.35 -7.26 1.89
C ILE A 127 -0.17 -6.35 0.76
N GLY A 128 0.41 -6.51 -0.43
CA GLY A 128 0.11 -5.70 -1.60
C GLY A 128 0.95 -4.43 -1.63
N LEU A 129 0.82 -3.66 -2.70
CA LEU A 129 1.62 -2.46 -2.95
C LEU A 129 1.43 -1.36 -1.89
N ILE A 130 0.30 -1.35 -1.17
CA ILE A 130 0.00 -0.40 -0.09
C ILE A 130 -0.17 -1.13 1.27
N HIS A 131 0.30 -2.38 1.40
CA HIS A 131 0.29 -3.14 2.66
C HIS A 131 -1.05 -3.15 3.42
N MET A 132 -2.15 -3.39 2.71
CA MET A 132 -3.48 -3.43 3.34
C MET A 132 -3.62 -4.62 4.28
N GLN A 133 -4.05 -4.33 5.52
CA GLN A 133 -4.39 -5.35 6.51
C GLN A 133 -5.62 -6.17 6.09
N PRO A 134 -5.76 -7.45 6.51
CA PRO A 134 -6.83 -8.34 6.05
C PRO A 134 -8.23 -7.80 6.39
N ALA A 135 -8.43 -7.32 7.62
CA ALA A 135 -9.67 -6.70 8.05
C ALA A 135 -10.11 -5.55 7.13
N LEU A 136 -9.18 -4.63 6.85
CA LEU A 136 -9.45 -3.45 6.04
C LEU A 136 -9.65 -3.83 4.57
N ALA A 137 -8.87 -4.76 4.03
CA ALA A 137 -9.07 -5.24 2.68
C ALA A 137 -10.46 -5.87 2.50
N SER A 138 -10.88 -6.70 3.47
CA SER A 138 -12.21 -7.32 3.49
C SER A 138 -13.32 -6.28 3.61
N GLN A 139 -13.16 -5.27 4.47
CA GLN A 139 -14.09 -4.15 4.60
C GLN A 139 -14.26 -3.41 3.26
N PHE A 140 -13.18 -3.24 2.50
CA PHE A 140 -13.20 -2.63 1.18
C PHE A 140 -13.41 -3.67 0.05
N GLY A 141 -14.04 -4.81 0.36
CA GLY A 141 -14.59 -5.75 -0.62
C GLY A 141 -13.55 -6.57 -1.38
N LEU A 142 -12.31 -6.63 -0.88
CA LEU A 142 -11.27 -7.50 -1.42
C LEU A 142 -11.37 -8.90 -0.78
N LYS A 143 -11.18 -9.93 -1.61
CA LYS A 143 -10.97 -11.30 -1.13
C LYS A 143 -9.59 -11.40 -0.47
N THR A 144 -9.54 -11.92 0.75
CA THR A 144 -8.30 -12.26 1.45
C THR A 144 -8.05 -13.77 1.42
N TYR A 145 -6.79 -14.18 1.50
CA TYR A 145 -6.42 -15.60 1.60
C TYR A 145 -7.12 -16.25 2.81
N GLU A 146 -7.74 -17.41 2.56
CA GLU A 146 -8.61 -18.14 3.51
C GLU A 146 -9.71 -17.30 4.20
N GLY A 147 -10.02 -16.11 3.67
CA GLY A 147 -11.03 -15.22 4.25
C GLY A 147 -10.59 -14.57 5.57
N CYS A 148 -9.30 -14.37 5.82
CA CYS A 148 -8.82 -13.68 7.02
C CYS A 148 -9.40 -12.25 7.12
N GLN A 149 -10.00 -11.93 8.28
CA GLN A 149 -10.62 -10.63 8.59
C GLN A 149 -10.01 -9.96 9.82
N ASP A 150 -8.89 -10.47 10.33
CA ASP A 150 -8.21 -9.88 11.48
C ASP A 150 -7.40 -8.65 11.06
N LEU A 151 -7.31 -7.66 11.96
CA LEU A 151 -6.51 -6.46 11.71
C LEU A 151 -5.01 -6.74 11.78
N VAL A 152 -4.61 -7.71 12.61
CA VAL A 152 -3.24 -8.20 12.78
C VAL A 152 -3.30 -9.73 12.86
N CYS A 153 -2.68 -10.43 11.92
CA CYS A 153 -2.69 -11.89 11.86
C CYS A 153 -1.32 -12.46 11.45
N PHE A 154 -0.56 -12.95 12.43
CA PHE A 154 0.80 -13.46 12.21
C PHE A 154 0.85 -14.76 11.41
N ASN A 155 -0.11 -15.66 11.62
CA ASN A 155 -0.19 -16.93 10.89
C ASN A 155 -0.44 -16.67 9.41
N HIS A 156 -1.46 -15.85 9.11
CA HIS A 156 -1.78 -15.40 7.76
C HIS A 156 -0.58 -14.71 7.08
N GLY A 157 0.11 -13.82 7.79
CA GLY A 157 1.31 -13.17 7.25
C GLY A 157 2.46 -14.14 6.92
N ASN A 158 2.62 -15.23 7.69
CA ASN A 158 3.60 -16.28 7.41
C ASN A 158 3.17 -17.15 6.21
N GLU A 159 1.90 -17.52 6.12
CA GLU A 159 1.36 -18.32 5.00
C GLU A 159 1.45 -17.57 3.68
N LEU A 160 1.14 -16.26 3.67
CA LEU A 160 1.32 -15.41 2.50
C LEU A 160 2.78 -15.40 2.01
N ARG A 161 3.77 -15.41 2.92
CA ARG A 161 5.19 -15.50 2.52
C ARG A 161 5.52 -16.80 1.80
N LEU A 162 4.94 -17.90 2.26
CA LEU A 162 5.12 -19.21 1.63
C LEU A 162 4.50 -19.20 0.23
N LEU A 163 3.27 -18.69 0.09
CA LEU A 163 2.61 -18.53 -1.21
C LEU A 163 3.41 -17.67 -2.18
N ILE A 164 3.96 -16.54 -1.71
CA ILE A 164 4.77 -15.65 -2.55
C ILE A 164 6.05 -16.35 -3.01
N THR A 165 6.66 -17.16 -2.15
CA THR A 165 7.86 -17.93 -2.51
C THR A 165 7.53 -19.01 -3.55
N GLU A 166 6.39 -19.68 -3.40
CA GLU A 166 5.94 -20.75 -4.30
C GLU A 166 5.50 -20.21 -5.68
N TYR A 167 4.83 -19.07 -5.72
CA TYR A 167 4.20 -18.51 -6.92
C TYR A 167 4.80 -17.16 -7.36
N LEU A 168 6.07 -16.91 -7.05
CA LEU A 168 6.73 -15.61 -7.32
C LEU A 168 6.64 -15.18 -8.79
N THR A 169 6.69 -16.14 -9.72
CA THR A 169 6.64 -15.91 -11.17
C THR A 169 5.23 -16.04 -11.76
N SER A 170 4.23 -16.30 -10.93
CA SER A 170 2.84 -16.58 -11.32
C SER A 170 1.88 -15.60 -10.62
N PRO A 171 1.87 -14.32 -11.03
CA PRO A 171 1.01 -13.30 -10.43
C PRO A 171 -0.48 -13.69 -10.44
N GLU A 172 -0.93 -14.40 -11.48
CA GLU A 172 -2.29 -14.93 -11.61
C GLU A 172 -2.67 -15.88 -10.47
N MET A 173 -1.72 -16.69 -10.00
CA MET A 173 -1.95 -17.61 -8.89
C MET A 173 -2.04 -16.85 -7.57
N LEU A 174 -1.15 -15.88 -7.34
CA LEU A 174 -1.22 -15.03 -6.15
C LEU A 174 -2.55 -14.28 -6.08
N ILE A 175 -2.97 -13.67 -7.19
CA ILE A 175 -4.26 -12.96 -7.30
C ILE A 175 -5.44 -13.91 -7.07
N HIS A 176 -5.36 -15.14 -7.56
CA HIS A 176 -6.39 -16.14 -7.31
C HIS A 176 -6.57 -16.40 -5.80
N PHE A 177 -5.49 -16.40 -5.02
CA PHE A 177 -5.55 -16.61 -3.57
C PHE A 177 -6.00 -15.36 -2.80
N ASP A 178 -5.50 -14.18 -3.14
CA ASP A 178 -5.76 -12.94 -2.42
C ASP A 178 -5.79 -11.73 -3.37
N ASP A 179 -6.91 -10.99 -3.39
CA ASP A 179 -7.11 -9.83 -4.27
C ASP A 179 -6.08 -8.72 -4.01
N ARG A 180 -5.44 -8.67 -2.82
CA ARG A 180 -4.42 -7.66 -2.51
C ARG A 180 -3.14 -7.83 -3.33
N PHE A 181 -2.92 -8.98 -3.94
CA PHE A 181 -1.83 -9.17 -4.91
C PHE A 181 -2.13 -8.55 -6.28
N HIS A 182 -3.39 -8.23 -6.56
CA HIS A 182 -3.77 -7.55 -7.79
C HIS A 182 -3.48 -6.05 -7.67
N PRO A 183 -2.55 -5.47 -8.45
CA PRO A 183 -2.07 -4.12 -8.22
C PRO A 183 -3.18 -3.08 -8.36
N VAL A 184 -4.06 -3.19 -9.37
CA VAL A 184 -5.20 -2.28 -9.53
C VAL A 184 -6.20 -2.38 -8.38
N LEU A 185 -6.61 -3.59 -7.95
CA LEU A 185 -7.56 -3.75 -6.85
C LEU A 185 -7.00 -3.29 -5.50
N ASN A 186 -5.71 -3.58 -5.22
CA ASN A 186 -5.06 -3.13 -4.00
C ASN A 186 -4.98 -1.60 -3.92
N ILE A 187 -4.55 -0.95 -5.01
CA ILE A 187 -4.45 0.51 -5.07
C ILE A 187 -5.85 1.15 -5.08
N ASP A 188 -6.83 0.59 -5.79
CA ASP A 188 -8.23 1.03 -5.78
C ASP A 188 -8.84 0.99 -4.38
N ALA A 189 -8.63 -0.09 -3.63
CA ALA A 189 -9.14 -0.21 -2.28
C ALA A 189 -8.53 0.84 -1.34
N ALA A 190 -7.22 1.14 -1.46
CA ALA A 190 -6.60 2.25 -0.75
C ALA A 190 -7.20 3.61 -1.18
N GLY A 191 -7.46 3.80 -2.47
CA GLY A 191 -8.10 5.02 -2.98
C GLY A 191 -9.52 5.23 -2.43
N ARG A 192 -10.35 4.17 -2.42
CA ARG A 192 -11.67 4.18 -1.79
C ARG A 192 -11.61 4.45 -0.30
N MET A 193 -10.62 3.88 0.39
CA MET A 193 -10.40 4.11 1.81
C MET A 193 -10.07 5.57 2.12
N LEU A 194 -9.14 6.17 1.40
CA LEU A 194 -8.82 7.58 1.56
C LEU A 194 -10.01 8.47 1.25
N LYS A 195 -10.74 8.17 0.18
CA LYS A 195 -11.95 8.92 -0.19
C LYS A 195 -13.01 8.86 0.92
N TYR A 196 -13.29 7.67 1.43
CA TYR A 196 -14.21 7.47 2.56
C TYR A 196 -13.76 8.28 3.79
N TYR A 197 -12.50 8.15 4.18
CA TYR A 197 -11.98 8.87 5.35
C TYR A 197 -11.89 10.38 5.16
N SER A 198 -11.77 10.87 3.92
CA SER A 198 -11.81 12.29 3.60
C SER A 198 -13.20 12.91 3.85
N GLU A 199 -14.25 12.10 3.73
CA GLU A 199 -15.64 12.50 4.03
C GLU A 199 -15.90 12.53 5.55
N LEU A 200 -15.09 11.80 6.32
CA LEU A 200 -15.14 11.74 7.80
C LEU A 200 -14.18 12.73 8.46
N LYS A 201 -14.39 14.03 8.18
CA LYS A 201 -13.53 15.14 8.61
C LYS A 201 -13.24 15.12 10.12
N CYS A 202 -11.95 15.12 10.48
CA CYS A 202 -11.49 15.35 11.84
C CYS A 202 -11.52 16.85 12.18
N ILE A 203 -11.87 17.19 13.43
CA ILE A 203 -11.83 18.57 13.90
C ILE A 203 -10.41 19.16 13.72
N GLY A 204 -10.36 20.38 13.17
CA GLY A 204 -9.10 21.10 12.95
C GLY A 204 -8.22 20.55 11.82
N LYS A 205 -8.74 19.65 10.97
CA LYS A 205 -8.02 19.09 9.82
C LYS A 205 -8.79 19.30 8.53
N ASP A 206 -8.07 19.41 7.42
CA ASP A 206 -8.68 19.28 6.10
C ASP A 206 -9.05 17.81 5.81
N ALA A 207 -9.72 17.59 4.69
CA ALA A 207 -10.21 16.27 4.30
C ALA A 207 -9.07 15.24 4.15
N TRP A 208 -7.93 15.63 3.57
CA TRP A 208 -6.83 14.72 3.28
C TRP A 208 -5.96 14.45 4.51
N ASP A 209 -5.73 15.47 5.35
CA ASP A 209 -5.10 15.29 6.65
C ASP A 209 -5.97 14.41 7.57
N SER A 210 -7.30 14.45 7.43
CA SER A 210 -8.21 13.54 8.13
C SER A 210 -8.08 12.12 7.61
N ALA A 211 -8.02 11.95 6.28
CA ALA A 211 -7.82 10.66 5.64
C ALA A 211 -6.51 9.99 6.06
N HIS A 212 -5.39 10.72 6.01
CA HIS A 212 -4.10 10.21 6.46
C HIS A 212 -4.08 9.86 7.95
N LYS A 213 -4.74 10.65 8.80
CA LYS A 213 -4.83 10.37 10.24
C LYS A 213 -5.58 9.06 10.52
N ARG A 214 -6.67 8.82 9.79
CA ARG A 214 -7.46 7.58 9.92
C ARG A 214 -6.71 6.38 9.34
N TYR A 215 -6.07 6.54 8.19
CA TYR A 215 -5.26 5.50 7.56
C TYR A 215 -4.08 5.06 8.44
N ALA A 216 -3.22 5.99 8.86
CA ALA A 216 -2.00 5.68 9.59
C ALA A 216 -2.22 5.47 11.10
N GLY A 217 -3.40 5.84 11.61
CA GLY A 217 -3.74 5.81 13.02
C GLY A 217 -3.15 6.99 13.83
N LYS A 218 -3.73 7.22 15.02
CA LYS A 218 -3.45 8.37 15.89
C LYS A 218 -1.97 8.58 16.21
N TYR A 219 -1.20 7.51 16.37
CA TYR A 219 0.18 7.59 16.83
C TYR A 219 1.19 7.81 15.69
N ASN A 220 0.91 7.30 14.49
CA ASN A 220 1.88 7.31 13.39
C ASN A 220 1.61 8.42 12.36
N TYR A 221 0.41 9.03 12.36
CA TYR A 221 0.01 9.91 11.26
C TYR A 221 0.96 11.07 10.98
N LYS A 222 1.57 11.68 12.01
CA LYS A 222 2.47 12.83 11.79
C LYS A 222 3.67 12.44 10.94
N GLN A 223 4.36 11.37 11.32
CA GLN A 223 5.50 10.88 10.56
C GLN A 223 5.07 10.37 9.18
N TYR A 224 3.93 9.68 9.12
CA TYR A 224 3.37 9.16 7.88
C TYR A 224 3.14 10.29 6.87
N THR A 225 2.41 11.33 7.26
CA THR A 225 2.13 12.49 6.39
C THR A 225 3.41 13.24 6.00
N THR A 226 4.39 13.36 6.90
CA THR A 226 5.69 13.95 6.53
C THR A 226 6.40 13.14 5.44
N ASN A 227 6.42 11.81 5.55
CA ASN A 227 7.01 10.94 4.55
C ASN A 227 6.28 11.01 3.21
N LEU A 228 4.94 11.03 3.21
CA LEU A 228 4.17 11.23 1.99
C LEU A 228 4.54 12.54 1.29
N ARG A 229 4.59 13.65 2.04
CA ARG A 229 4.96 14.96 1.49
C ARG A 229 6.40 14.97 0.96
N TYR A 230 7.31 14.25 1.61
CA TYR A 230 8.67 14.05 1.12
C TYR A 230 8.68 13.37 -0.26
N PHE A 231 7.98 12.25 -0.42
CA PHE A 231 7.89 11.56 -1.71
C PHE A 231 7.17 12.38 -2.78
N GLN A 232 6.06 13.05 -2.43
CA GLN A 232 5.32 13.92 -3.34
C GLN A 232 6.16 15.09 -3.86
N ALA A 233 7.01 15.70 -3.00
CA ALA A 233 7.90 16.76 -3.42
C ALA A 233 8.93 16.28 -4.45
N HIS A 234 9.50 15.09 -4.26
CA HIS A 234 10.46 14.50 -5.20
C HIS A 234 9.78 14.03 -6.50
N LEU A 235 8.54 13.52 -6.43
CA LEU A 235 7.73 13.20 -7.61
C LEU A 235 7.37 14.44 -8.45
N ALA A 236 7.33 15.61 -7.83
CA ALA A 236 7.12 16.89 -8.54
C ALA A 236 8.43 17.55 -9.02
N ASP A 237 9.59 17.03 -8.64
CA ASP A 237 10.90 17.59 -8.98
C ASP A 237 11.49 16.89 -10.21
N SER A 238 11.42 17.56 -11.36
CA SER A 238 11.98 17.05 -12.62
C SER A 238 13.50 16.85 -12.58
N THR A 239 14.22 17.61 -11.77
CA THR A 239 15.68 17.46 -11.62
C THR A 239 15.99 16.15 -10.90
N PHE A 240 15.26 15.87 -9.82
CA PHE A 240 15.40 14.61 -9.10
C PHE A 240 14.96 13.40 -9.95
N LEU A 241 13.85 13.50 -10.69
CA LEU A 241 13.43 12.42 -11.59
C LEU A 241 14.46 12.16 -12.70
N LYS A 242 15.13 13.21 -13.21
CA LYS A 242 16.24 13.05 -14.14
C LYS A 242 17.45 12.36 -13.50
N GLU A 243 17.74 12.66 -12.24
CA GLU A 243 18.77 11.93 -11.48
C GLU A 243 18.43 10.43 -11.37
N VAL A 244 17.18 10.09 -11.03
CA VAL A 244 16.73 8.69 -10.96
C VAL A 244 16.94 7.97 -12.30
N GLU A 245 16.55 8.61 -13.40
CA GLU A 245 16.78 8.09 -14.76
C GLU A 245 18.27 7.88 -15.05
N ASP A 246 19.10 8.87 -14.77
CA ASP A 246 20.54 8.82 -15.04
C ASP A 246 21.23 7.73 -14.23
N ARG A 247 20.91 7.63 -12.94
CA ARG A 247 21.45 6.59 -12.06
C ARG A 247 21.02 5.20 -12.48
N PHE A 248 19.78 5.05 -12.97
CA PHE A 248 19.30 3.76 -13.44
C PHE A 248 20.06 3.34 -14.69
N ASN A 249 20.22 4.26 -15.65
CA ASN A 249 20.93 3.99 -16.89
C ASN A 249 22.43 3.74 -16.66
N GLU A 250 23.07 4.50 -15.76
CA GLU A 250 24.46 4.30 -15.35
C GLU A 250 24.68 2.90 -14.74
N LEU A 251 23.74 2.44 -13.91
CA LEU A 251 23.80 1.13 -13.27
C LEU A 251 23.55 -0.02 -14.25
N ASN A 252 22.85 0.24 -15.35
CA ASN A 252 22.33 -0.77 -16.28
C ASN A 252 22.72 -0.49 -17.75
N PRO A 253 24.03 -0.38 -18.07
CA PRO A 253 24.47 -0.01 -19.42
C PRO A 253 24.12 -1.06 -20.49
N ASP A 254 23.94 -2.32 -20.09
CA ASP A 254 23.64 -3.46 -20.96
C ASP A 254 22.21 -3.99 -20.76
N LEU A 255 21.30 -3.16 -20.23
CA LEU A 255 19.90 -3.52 -20.04
C LEU A 255 19.27 -3.97 -21.36
N LYS A 256 18.56 -5.10 -21.31
CA LYS A 256 17.70 -5.54 -22.41
C LYS A 256 16.29 -5.80 -21.93
N ILE A 257 15.32 -5.46 -22.77
CA ILE A 257 13.92 -5.81 -22.59
C ILE A 257 13.45 -6.53 -23.85
N ASN A 258 13.04 -7.78 -23.69
CA ASN A 258 12.65 -8.68 -24.79
C ASN A 258 13.76 -8.82 -25.85
N GLY A 259 15.02 -8.87 -25.41
CA GLY A 259 16.21 -8.99 -26.27
C GLY A 259 16.75 -7.69 -26.86
N GLU A 260 16.00 -6.58 -26.78
CA GLU A 260 16.38 -5.28 -27.33
C GLU A 260 17.06 -4.39 -26.29
N PRO A 261 18.11 -3.61 -26.64
CA PRO A 261 18.70 -2.61 -25.75
C PRO A 261 17.65 -1.63 -25.22
N ALA A 262 17.71 -1.34 -23.93
CA ALA A 262 16.71 -0.54 -23.25
C ALA A 262 17.34 0.44 -22.26
N ASP A 263 16.56 1.46 -21.89
CA ASP A 263 16.89 2.43 -20.85
C ASP A 263 15.76 2.48 -19.80
N PHE A 264 15.87 3.40 -18.84
CA PHE A 264 14.86 3.59 -17.81
C PHE A 264 13.47 3.89 -18.38
N LYS A 265 13.38 4.68 -19.46
CA LYS A 265 12.09 5.01 -20.08
C LYS A 265 11.45 3.78 -20.71
N ALA A 266 12.24 2.96 -21.40
CA ALA A 266 11.79 1.69 -21.96
C ALA A 266 11.35 0.71 -20.85
N PHE A 267 12.06 0.68 -19.72
CA PHE A 267 11.67 -0.08 -18.53
C PHE A 267 10.29 0.34 -17.99
N ILE A 268 10.06 1.65 -17.80
CA ILE A 268 8.76 2.16 -17.36
C ILE A 268 7.67 1.86 -18.38
N ALA A 269 7.93 2.06 -19.67
CA ALA A 269 6.96 1.79 -20.74
C ALA A 269 6.56 0.31 -20.80
N ALA A 270 7.51 -0.61 -20.72
CA ALA A 270 7.25 -2.05 -20.75
C ALA A 270 6.38 -2.49 -19.56
N ASN A 271 6.65 -1.96 -18.36
CA ASN A 271 5.84 -2.26 -17.18
C ASN A 271 4.45 -1.60 -17.24
N ASN A 272 4.35 -0.38 -17.78
CA ASN A 272 3.05 0.27 -18.00
C ASN A 272 2.16 -0.53 -18.96
N GLU A 273 2.77 -1.11 -20.01
CA GLU A 273 2.08 -2.00 -20.94
C GLU A 273 1.68 -3.31 -20.27
N TYR A 274 2.56 -3.91 -19.48
CA TYR A 274 2.27 -5.11 -18.70
C TYR A 274 1.14 -4.89 -17.68
N ASN A 275 1.06 -3.70 -17.09
CA ASN A 275 0.00 -3.34 -16.15
C ASN A 275 -1.42 -3.45 -16.75
N LYS A 276 -1.57 -3.43 -18.07
CA LYS A 276 -2.86 -3.67 -18.74
C LYS A 276 -3.39 -5.08 -18.54
N ASN A 277 -2.53 -6.06 -18.27
CA ASN A 277 -2.96 -7.43 -17.99
C ASN A 277 -3.81 -7.54 -16.71
N PHE A 278 -3.68 -6.57 -15.81
CA PHE A 278 -4.52 -6.45 -14.61
C PHE A 278 -5.82 -5.69 -14.92
N GLU A 279 -6.32 -5.80 -16.15
CA GLU A 279 -7.53 -5.14 -16.66
C GLU A 279 -7.58 -3.62 -16.39
N LEU A 280 -6.43 -2.93 -16.42
CA LEU A 280 -6.33 -1.50 -16.11
C LEU A 280 -7.19 -0.63 -17.04
N ASP A 281 -7.29 -0.98 -18.31
CA ASP A 281 -8.08 -0.19 -19.28
C ASP A 281 -9.60 -0.36 -19.02
N LYS A 282 -10.06 -1.59 -18.77
CA LYS A 282 -11.42 -1.85 -18.28
C LYS A 282 -11.71 -1.06 -17.00
N TYR A 283 -10.76 -1.00 -16.07
CA TYR A 283 -10.92 -0.19 -14.85
C TYR A 283 -11.13 1.30 -15.13
N LYS A 284 -10.38 1.88 -16.09
CA LYS A 284 -10.55 3.28 -16.50
C LYS A 284 -11.91 3.53 -17.17
N ASP A 285 -12.41 2.59 -17.96
CA ASP A 285 -13.70 2.72 -18.66
C ASP A 285 -14.91 2.72 -17.71
N LEU A 286 -14.79 2.08 -16.54
CA LEU A 286 -15.82 2.13 -15.48
C LEU A 286 -16.05 3.55 -14.95
N PHE A 287 -15.07 4.44 -15.09
CA PHE A 287 -15.17 5.84 -14.65
C PHE A 287 -15.89 6.72 -15.67
N VAL A 288 -15.70 6.46 -16.96
CA VAL A 288 -16.32 7.26 -18.04
C VAL A 288 -17.85 7.05 -18.07
N SER A 289 -18.30 5.85 -17.72
CA SER A 289 -19.72 5.46 -17.77
C SER A 289 -20.56 5.89 -16.56
N ASN A 290 -19.93 6.37 -15.47
CA ASN A 290 -20.60 6.66 -14.19
C ASN A 290 -20.35 8.08 -13.65
N ARG A 291 -19.98 9.05 -14.50
CA ARG A 291 -19.98 10.46 -14.07
C ARG A 291 -21.43 10.94 -13.94
N PRO A 292 -21.88 11.37 -12.75
CA PRO A 292 -23.16 12.06 -12.63
C PRO A 292 -23.19 13.34 -13.46
#